data_AF-A0A0J6XMG5-F1
#
_entry.id   AF-A0A0J6XMG5-F1
#
_cell.length_a   1.000
_cell.length_b   1.000
_cell.length_c   1.000
_cell.angle_alpha   90.00
_cell.angle_beta   90.00
_cell.angle_gamma   90.00
#
_symmetry.space_group_name_H-M   'P 1'
#
loop_
_entity.id
_entity.type
_entity.pdbx_description
1 polymer ?
#
loop_
_entity_poly.entity_id
_entity_poly.type
_entity_poly.pdbx_seq_one_letter_code
_entity_poly.pdbx_strand_id
1 'polypeptide(L)'
;MLAKTLPQTAEVSNWSTAWVGLDAVLAVGLSGTGLLLGRHDPRAAPLAAATAALLLMDAWFDVITAAPGSARAAALALALCAELPLAAACAAVAARPAGPPTAR
;
A
#
# COMPACT_ATOMS: atom_id res chain seq x y z
N MET A 1 -16.47 -20.42 -5.51
CA MET A 1 -16.15 -21.87 -5.55
C MET A 1 -14.72 -22.17 -5.10
N LEU A 2 -13.72 -21.30 -5.32
CA LEU A 2 -12.34 -21.51 -4.86
C LEU A 2 -12.20 -21.68 -3.32
N ALA A 3 -12.93 -20.88 -2.54
CA ALA A 3 -12.87 -20.94 -1.08
C ALA A 3 -13.26 -22.31 -0.47
N LYS A 4 -13.99 -23.15 -1.22
CA LYS A 4 -14.39 -24.50 -0.76
C LYS A 4 -13.36 -25.57 -1.10
N THR A 5 -12.41 -25.28 -1.99
CA THR A 5 -11.42 -26.24 -2.49
C THR A 5 -10.00 -25.94 -2.04
N LEU A 6 -9.76 -24.77 -1.42
CA LEU A 6 -8.45 -24.44 -0.87
C LEU A 6 -8.20 -25.16 0.47
N PRO A 7 -6.98 -25.66 0.71
CA PRO A 7 -6.59 -26.16 2.03
C PRO A 7 -6.70 -25.04 3.08
N GLN A 8 -7.01 -25.43 4.32
CA GLN A 8 -7.10 -24.48 5.44
C GLN A 8 -5.72 -23.90 5.84
N THR A 9 -4.65 -24.61 5.49
CA THR A 9 -3.26 -24.21 5.77
C THR A 9 -2.41 -24.36 4.51
N ALA A 10 -1.52 -23.41 4.28
CA ALA A 10 -0.56 -23.45 3.19
C ALA A 10 0.83 -23.12 3.74
N GLU A 11 1.81 -23.98 3.47
CA GLU A 11 3.21 -23.68 3.72
C GLU A 11 3.77 -22.91 2.52
N VAL A 12 4.33 -21.73 2.79
CA VAL A 12 4.86 -20.84 1.75
C VAL A 12 6.38 -20.79 1.88
N SER A 13 7.08 -21.26 0.85
CA SER A 13 8.53 -21.09 0.77
C SER A 13 8.90 -19.62 0.62
N ASN A 14 9.98 -19.18 1.26
CA ASN A 14 10.49 -17.80 1.23
C ASN A 14 9.52 -16.75 1.83
N TRP A 15 8.72 -17.13 2.83
CA TRP A 15 7.76 -16.24 3.51
C TRP A 15 8.36 -14.88 3.89
N SER A 16 9.52 -14.87 4.55
CA SER A 16 10.19 -13.62 4.93
C SER A 16 10.62 -12.77 3.73
N THR A 17 11.08 -13.39 2.64
CA THR A 17 11.48 -12.67 1.43
C THR A 17 10.28 -12.01 0.73
N ALA A 18 9.11 -12.65 0.77
CA ALA A 18 7.89 -12.08 0.20
C ALA A 18 7.52 -10.76 0.90
N TRP A 19 7.58 -10.72 2.24
CA TRP A 19 7.32 -9.51 3.03
C TRP A 19 8.34 -8.40 2.76
N VAL A 20 9.63 -8.74 2.79
CA VAL A 20 10.69 -7.77 2.46
C VAL A 20 10.51 -7.19 1.04
N GLY A 21 10.06 -8.03 0.09
CA GLY A 21 9.76 -7.59 -1.27
C GLY A 21 8.58 -6.61 -1.32
N LEU A 22 7.50 -6.89 -0.59
CA LEU A 22 6.33 -6.02 -0.49
C LEU A 22 6.70 -4.66 0.14
N ASP A 23 7.42 -4.68 1.26
CA ASP A 23 7.93 -3.48 1.94
C ASP A 23 8.81 -2.64 1.01
N ALA A 24 9.72 -3.27 0.27
CA ALA A 24 10.59 -2.58 -0.67
C ALA A 24 9.80 -1.90 -1.80
N VAL A 25 8.78 -2.57 -2.35
CA VAL A 25 7.92 -1.99 -3.38
C VAL A 25 7.11 -0.81 -2.83
N LEU A 26 6.55 -0.93 -1.62
CA LEU A 26 5.85 0.16 -0.94
C LEU A 26 6.77 1.36 -0.68
N ALA A 27 7.98 1.11 -0.16
CA ALA A 27 8.98 2.14 0.10
C ALA A 27 9.37 2.89 -1.18
N VAL A 28 9.56 2.17 -2.30
CA VAL A 28 9.82 2.75 -3.62
C VAL A 28 8.62 3.55 -4.11
N GLY A 29 7.39 3.03 -3.97
CA GLY A 29 6.16 3.73 -4.37
C GLY A 29 5.94 5.04 -3.60
N LEU A 30 6.10 5.02 -2.28
CA LEU A 30 6.00 6.19 -1.41
C LEU A 30 7.10 7.21 -1.71
N SER A 31 8.35 6.76 -1.80
CA SER A 31 9.49 7.64 -2.11
C SER A 31 9.35 8.25 -3.50
N GLY A 32 8.98 7.46 -4.50
CA GLY A 32 8.72 7.92 -5.86
C GLY A 32 7.56 8.92 -5.92
N THR A 33 6.47 8.65 -5.19
CA THR A 33 5.34 9.56 -5.08
C THR A 33 5.77 10.90 -4.48
N GLY A 34 6.50 10.89 -3.37
CA GLY A 34 7.01 12.10 -2.73
C GLY A 34 7.98 12.90 -3.60
N LEU A 35 8.89 12.21 -4.30
CA LEU A 35 9.85 12.83 -5.21
C LEU A 35 9.17 13.48 -6.42
N LEU A 36 8.22 12.79 -7.05
CA LEU A 36 7.48 13.32 -8.19
C LEU A 36 6.54 14.47 -7.77
N LEU A 37 5.91 14.35 -6.59
CA LEU A 37 5.08 15.40 -6.02
C LEU A 37 5.89 16.67 -5.76
N GLY A 38 7.10 16.55 -5.17
CA GLY A 38 8.00 17.68 -4.95
C GLY A 38 8.52 18.32 -6.23
N ARG A 39 8.57 17.57 -7.34
CA ARG A 39 8.92 18.06 -8.67
C ARG A 39 7.73 18.63 -9.45
N HIS A 40 6.53 18.60 -8.89
CA HIS A 40 5.28 18.92 -9.59
C HIS A 40 5.09 18.13 -10.90
N ASP A 41 5.58 16.88 -10.93
CA ASP A 41 5.49 16.02 -12.11
C ASP A 41 4.08 15.42 -12.21
N PRO A 42 3.38 15.51 -13.37
CA PRO A 42 2.05 14.92 -13.55
C PRO A 42 2.01 13.40 -13.33
N ARG A 43 3.15 12.70 -13.42
CA ARG A 43 3.27 11.26 -13.11
C ARG A 43 3.09 10.95 -11.63
N ALA A 44 3.13 11.94 -10.75
CA ALA A 44 2.87 11.75 -9.32
C ALA A 44 1.47 11.18 -9.07
N ALA A 45 0.45 11.61 -9.83
CA ALA A 45 -0.92 11.17 -9.62
C ALA A 45 -1.14 9.66 -9.86
N PRO A 46 -0.77 9.08 -11.03
CA PRO A 46 -0.94 7.64 -11.24
C PRO A 46 -0.04 6.80 -10.32
N LEU A 47 1.17 7.25 -9.98
CA LEU A 47 2.03 6.54 -9.05
C LEU A 47 1.46 6.55 -7.62
N ALA A 48 0.91 7.69 -7.18
CA ALA A 48 0.25 7.80 -5.89
C ALA A 48 -1.01 6.92 -5.81
N ALA A 49 -1.80 6.84 -6.89
CA ALA A 49 -2.96 5.96 -6.95
C ALA A 49 -2.56 4.48 -6.80
N ALA A 50 -1.51 4.06 -7.53
CA ALA A 50 -0.98 2.70 -7.43
C ALA A 50 -0.43 2.40 -6.01
N THR A 51 0.31 3.35 -5.43
CA THR A 51 0.86 3.22 -4.07
C THR A 51 -0.25 3.15 -3.01
N ALA A 52 -1.32 3.93 -3.16
CA ALA A 52 -2.49 3.88 -2.27
C ALA A 52 -3.18 2.51 -2.33
N ALA A 53 -3.38 1.97 -3.53
CA ALA A 53 -3.99 0.65 -3.70
C ALA A 53 -3.10 -0.46 -3.09
N LEU A 54 -1.78 -0.36 -3.24
CA LEU A 54 -0.83 -1.29 -2.62
C LEU A 54 -0.88 -1.23 -1.09
N LEU A 55 -0.89 -0.03 -0.49
CA LEU A 55 -1.01 0.13 0.97
C LEU A 55 -2.32 -0.44 1.53
N LEU A 56 -3.42 -0.30 0.79
CA LEU A 56 -4.70 -0.92 1.19
C LEU A 56 -4.63 -2.45 1.14
N MET A 57 -3.99 -3.00 0.12
CA MET A 57 -3.81 -4.44 -0.02
C MET A 57 -2.89 -5.00 1.07
N ASP A 58 -1.81 -4.28 1.39
CA ASP A 58 -0.86 -4.57 2.46
C ASP A 58 -1.56 -4.65 3.82
N ALA A 59 -2.31 -3.60 4.19
CA ALA A 59 -3.09 -3.56 5.42
C ALA A 59 -4.09 -4.69 5.56
N TRP A 60 -4.79 -5.00 4.47
CA TRP A 60 -5.70 -6.14 4.45
C TRP A 60 -4.95 -7.46 4.67
N PHE A 61 -3.82 -7.63 3.99
CA PHE A 61 -3.04 -8.86 4.02
C PHE A 61 -2.39 -9.09 5.39
N ASP A 62 -1.83 -8.05 6.01
CA ASP A 62 -1.28 -8.08 7.36
C ASP A 62 -2.31 -8.51 8.39
N VAL A 63 -3.49 -7.90 8.37
CA VAL A 63 -4.55 -8.21 9.34
C VAL A 63 -5.08 -9.63 9.21
N ILE A 64 -5.15 -10.17 7.98
CA ILE A 64 -5.66 -11.52 7.71
C ILE A 64 -4.62 -12.60 7.96
N THR A 65 -3.33 -12.32 7.74
CA THR A 65 -2.24 -13.29 7.94
C THR A 65 -1.67 -13.26 9.37
N ALA A 66 -1.97 -12.23 10.15
CA ALA A 66 -1.51 -12.12 11.53
C ALA A 66 -2.03 -13.26 12.44
N ALA A 67 -1.11 -13.81 13.23
CA ALA A 67 -1.46 -14.77 14.27
C ALA A 67 -2.42 -14.15 15.31
N PRO A 68 -3.37 -14.94 15.87
CA PRO A 68 -4.26 -14.46 16.92
C PRO A 68 -3.51 -13.89 18.13
N GLY A 69 -4.12 -12.92 18.81
CA GLY A 69 -3.55 -12.29 20.02
C GLY A 69 -2.83 -10.98 19.74
N SER A 70 -1.65 -10.80 20.34
CA SER A 70 -0.89 -9.55 20.29
C SER A 70 -0.41 -9.19 18.88
N ALA A 71 -0.04 -10.19 18.06
CA ALA A 71 0.38 -9.96 16.68
C ALA A 71 -0.76 -9.34 15.84
N ARG A 72 -1.99 -9.85 15.95
CA ARG A 72 -3.14 -9.26 15.26
C ARG A 72 -3.52 -7.87 15.77
N ALA A 73 -3.36 -7.61 17.08
CA ALA A 73 -3.56 -6.27 17.62
C ALA A 73 -2.53 -5.28 17.07
N ALA A 74 -1.26 -5.70 16.94
CA ALA A 74 -0.20 -4.91 16.32
C ALA A 74 -0.47 -4.66 14.83
N ALA A 75 -0.88 -5.69 14.06
CA ALA A 75 -1.24 -5.55 12.65
C ALA A 75 -2.41 -4.58 12.46
N LEU A 76 -3.46 -4.67 13.30
CA LEU A 76 -4.56 -3.71 13.26
C LEU A 76 -4.11 -2.29 13.60
N ALA A 77 -3.22 -2.13 14.59
CA ALA A 77 -2.68 -0.82 14.94
C ALA A 77 -1.87 -0.21 13.78
N LEU A 78 -1.00 -1.00 13.13
CA LEU A 78 -0.24 -0.55 11.96
C LEU A 78 -1.16 -0.20 10.79
N ALA A 79 -2.12 -1.07 10.47
CA ALA A 79 -3.11 -0.82 9.42
C ALA A 79 -3.85 0.51 9.64
N LEU A 80 -4.36 0.74 10.85
CA LEU A 80 -5.16 1.93 11.16
C LEU A 80 -4.32 3.21 11.32
N CYS A 81 -3.11 3.11 11.88
CA CYS A 81 -2.30 4.27 12.23
C CYS A 81 -1.21 4.62 11.21
N ALA A 82 -0.81 3.70 10.34
CA ALA A 82 0.24 3.91 9.36
C ALA A 82 -0.26 3.70 7.93
N GLU A 83 -0.69 2.49 7.57
CA GLU A 83 -0.98 2.13 6.17
C GLU A 83 -2.20 2.87 5.63
N LEU A 84 -3.33 2.88 6.34
CA LEU A 84 -4.53 3.58 5.89
C LEU A 84 -4.33 5.10 5.80
N PRO A 85 -3.69 5.78 6.77
CA PRO A 85 -3.35 7.19 6.63
C PRO A 85 -2.43 7.48 5.44
N LEU A 86 -1.42 6.64 5.20
CA LEU A 86 -0.54 6.78 4.04
C LEU A 86 -1.28 6.53 2.72
N ALA A 87 -2.18 5.55 2.68
CA ALA A 87 -3.02 5.27 1.53
C ALA A 87 -3.94 6.44 1.21
N ALA A 88 -4.56 7.04 2.24
CA ALA A 88 -5.39 8.22 2.11
C ALA A 88 -4.59 9.43 1.62
N ALA A 89 -3.37 9.63 2.13
CA ALA A 89 -2.48 10.69 1.66
C ALA A 89 -2.11 10.50 0.18
N CYS A 90 -1.77 9.28 -0.23
CA CYS A 90 -1.47 8.96 -1.63
C CYS A 90 -2.70 9.14 -2.53
N ALA A 91 -3.88 8.70 -2.09
CA ALA A 91 -5.13 8.91 -2.81
C ALA A 91 -5.46 10.41 -2.94
N ALA A 92 -5.21 11.21 -1.91
CA ALA A 92 -5.38 12.65 -1.96
C ALA A 92 -4.43 13.29 -2.99
N VAL A 93 -3.17 12.83 -3.07
CA VAL A 93 -2.22 13.25 -4.11
C VAL A 93 -2.70 12.87 -5.51
N ALA A 94 -3.22 11.65 -5.67
CA ALA A 94 -3.77 11.18 -6.94
C ALA A 94 -5.00 11.99 -7.40
N ALA A 95 -5.82 12.45 -6.45
CA ALA A 95 -7.02 13.23 -6.72
C ALA A 95 -6.76 14.73 -6.93
N ARG A 96 -5.51 15.21 -6.82
CA ARG A 96 -5.22 16.63 -7.01
C ARG A 96 -5.49 17.02 -8.47
N PRO A 97 -6.28 18.08 -8.72
CA PRO A 97 -6.46 18.61 -10.06
C PRO A 97 -5.10 19.00 -10.66
N ALA A 98 -4.84 18.61 -11.90
CA ALA A 98 -3.77 19.24 -12.67
C ALA A 98 -4.09 20.74 -12.73
N GLY A 99 -3.15 21.60 -12.31
CA GLY A 99 -3.36 23.05 -12.32
C GLY A 99 -3.82 23.53 -13.71
N PRO A 100 -4.53 24.67 -13.78
CA PRO A 100 -5.04 25.18 -15.05
C PRO A 100 -3.92 25.27 -16.09
N PRO A 101 -4.16 24.90 -17.35
CA PRO A 101 -3.15 25.04 -18.39
C PRO A 101 -2.73 26.50 -18.44
N THR A 102 -1.44 26.75 -18.23
CA THR A 102 -0.85 28.06 -18.45
C THR A 102 -1.02 28.40 -19.93
N ALA A 103 -2.02 29.23 -20.22
CA ALA A 103 -2.18 29.82 -21.54
C ALA A 103 -0.88 30.57 -21.87
N ARG A 104 -0.19 30.10 -22.90
CA ARG A 104 0.96 30.78 -23.49
C ARG A 104 0.58 31.25 -24.88
#